data_AF-A0A964K456-F1
#
_entry.id   AF-A0A964K456-F1
#
_cell.length_a   1.000
_cell.length_b   1.000
_cell.length_c   1.000
_cell.angle_alpha   90.00
_cell.angle_beta   90.00
_cell.angle_gamma   90.00
#
_symmetry.space_group_name_H-M   'P 1'
#
loop_
_entity.id
_entity.type
_entity.pdbx_description
1 polymer ?
#
loop_
_entity_poly.entity_id
_entity_poly.type
_entity_poly.pdbx_seq_one_letter_code
_entity_poly.pdbx_strand_id
1 'polypeptide(L)'
;MTDTARPKAVPTVQVDNERVRVTEWRFPPGGATGYHRHEYDYIVVPMTTGALTLIGPQGTTQRQLTTGRTYFRNFGVEHDVINANPFEFVFVETELKDGGAR
;
A
#
# COMPACT_ATOMS: atom_id res chain seq x y z
N MET A 1 -11.41 -18.43 14.08
CA MET A 1 -12.19 -17.22 13.79
C MET A 1 -12.26 -17.10 12.28
N THR A 2 -13.47 -17.09 11.74
CA THR A 2 -13.78 -17.32 10.32
C THR A 2 -13.03 -16.36 9.41
N ASP A 3 -12.13 -16.93 8.60
CA ASP A 3 -11.48 -16.28 7.47
C ASP A 3 -12.53 -16.07 6.37
N THR A 4 -13.39 -15.07 6.55
CA THR A 4 -14.14 -14.51 5.42
C THR A 4 -13.14 -13.74 4.59
N ALA A 5 -12.77 -14.29 3.43
CA ALA A 5 -11.87 -13.66 2.49
C ALA A 5 -12.30 -12.20 2.25
N ARG A 6 -11.45 -11.26 2.68
CA ARG A 6 -11.68 -9.83 2.47
C ARG A 6 -11.75 -9.53 0.97
N PRO A 7 -12.54 -8.54 0.52
CA PRO A 7 -12.44 -8.05 -0.84
C PRO A 7 -10.99 -7.68 -1.16
N LYS A 8 -10.55 -7.92 -2.40
CA LYS A 8 -9.17 -7.60 -2.78
C LYS A 8 -9.04 -6.12 -3.13
N ALA A 9 -7.95 -5.51 -2.70
CA ALA A 9 -7.50 -4.26 -3.29
C ALA A 9 -7.15 -4.48 -4.77
N VAL A 10 -7.39 -3.48 -5.60
CA VAL A 10 -7.10 -3.50 -7.03
C VAL A 10 -5.85 -2.65 -7.27
N PRO A 11 -4.69 -3.27 -7.58
CA PRO A 11 -3.52 -2.55 -8.06
C PRO A 11 -3.67 -2.24 -9.55
N THR A 12 -3.49 -0.97 -9.91
CA THR A 12 -3.40 -0.52 -11.31
C THR A 12 -2.02 0.09 -11.54
N VAL A 13 -1.17 -0.60 -12.29
CA VAL A 13 0.15 -0.09 -12.67
C VAL A 13 -0.04 1.05 -13.68
N GLN A 14 0.37 2.26 -13.30
CA GLN A 14 0.28 3.47 -14.13
C GLN A 14 1.58 3.73 -14.90
N VAL A 15 2.73 3.42 -14.28
CA VAL A 15 4.06 3.53 -14.89
C VAL A 15 4.88 2.32 -14.46
N ASP A 16 5.61 1.73 -15.39
CA ASP A 16 6.62 0.72 -15.09
C ASP A 16 7.78 0.90 -16.08
N ASN A 17 8.91 1.42 -15.59
CA ASN A 17 10.12 1.61 -16.39
C ASN A 17 11.36 1.15 -15.59
N GLU A 18 12.56 1.44 -16.10
CA GLU A 18 13.83 1.03 -15.48
C GLU A 18 14.09 1.69 -14.12
N ARG A 19 13.44 2.81 -13.83
CA ARG A 19 13.69 3.64 -12.64
C ARG A 19 12.63 3.48 -11.57
N VAL A 20 11.38 3.28 -11.97
CA VAL A 20 10.24 3.26 -11.06
C VAL A 20 9.15 2.29 -11.50
N ARG A 21 8.36 1.82 -10.53
CA ARG A 21 6.99 1.35 -10.74
C ARG A 21 6.03 2.23 -9.96
N VAL A 22 5.01 2.75 -10.63
CA VAL A 22 3.95 3.54 -10.01
C VAL A 22 2.65 2.75 -10.08
N THR A 23 2.08 2.44 -8.92
CA THR A 23 0.85 1.64 -8.79
C THR A 23 -0.18 2.46 -8.02
N GLU A 24 -1.36 2.67 -8.62
CA GLU A 24 -2.53 3.08 -7.85
C GLU A 24 -3.12 1.86 -7.17
N TRP A 25 -3.29 1.93 -5.85
CA TRP A 25 -4.01 0.93 -5.09
C TRP A 25 -5.38 1.46 -4.70
N ARG A 26 -6.42 0.72 -5.08
CA ARG A 26 -7.81 1.03 -4.76
C ARG A 26 -8.41 -0.06 -3.88
N PHE A 27 -8.84 0.31 -2.68
CA PHE A 27 -9.41 -0.61 -1.71
C PHE A 27 -10.91 -0.37 -1.58
N PRO A 28 -11.77 -1.36 -1.87
CA PRO A 28 -13.15 -1.28 -1.41
C PRO A 28 -13.22 -1.23 0.13
N PRO A 29 -14.35 -0.84 0.74
CA PRO A 29 -14.54 -0.93 2.19
C PRO A 29 -14.21 -2.33 2.72
N GLY A 30 -13.35 -2.42 3.75
CA GLY A 30 -12.89 -3.69 4.31
C GLY A 30 -11.90 -4.48 3.43
N GLY A 31 -11.53 -3.96 2.26
CA GLY A 31 -10.64 -4.63 1.31
C GLY A 31 -9.19 -4.70 1.78
N ALA A 32 -8.42 -5.64 1.23
CA ALA A 32 -7.05 -5.91 1.64
C ALA A 32 -6.11 -6.21 0.46
N THR A 33 -4.81 -5.93 0.62
CA THR A 33 -3.78 -6.32 -0.36
C THR A 33 -3.51 -7.82 -0.35
N GLY A 34 -3.71 -8.47 0.80
CA GLY A 34 -3.03 -9.72 1.12
C GLY A 34 -1.61 -9.44 1.65
N TYR A 35 -1.06 -10.41 2.38
CA TYR A 35 0.30 -10.31 2.94
C TYR A 35 1.34 -10.28 1.83
N HIS A 36 2.21 -9.28 1.84
CA HIS A 36 3.26 -9.09 0.85
C HIS A 36 4.52 -8.49 1.48
N ARG A 37 5.63 -8.58 0.74
CA ARG A 37 6.91 -7.96 1.07
C ARG A 37 7.28 -6.97 -0.03
N HIS A 38 7.72 -5.78 0.37
CA HIS A 38 8.21 -4.74 -0.53
C HIS A 38 9.63 -5.07 -0.98
N GLU A 39 9.85 -5.18 -2.29
CA GLU A 39 11.17 -5.47 -2.88
C GLU A 39 12.03 -4.22 -3.03
N TYR A 40 11.40 -3.03 -3.04
CA TYR A 40 12.05 -1.75 -3.29
C TYR A 40 11.75 -0.74 -2.17
N ASP A 41 12.60 0.29 -2.08
CA ASP A 41 12.26 1.52 -1.38
C ASP A 41 11.04 2.16 -2.08
N TYR A 42 10.13 2.75 -1.31
CA TYR A 42 8.90 3.27 -1.91
C TYR A 42 8.38 4.51 -1.21
N ILE A 43 7.61 5.26 -1.99
CA ILE A 43 6.90 6.47 -1.58
C ILE A 43 5.41 6.21 -1.71
N VAL A 44 4.65 6.52 -0.67
CA VAL A 44 3.19 6.47 -0.70
C VAL A 44 2.63 7.88 -0.72
N VAL A 45 1.78 8.17 -1.69
CA VAL A 45 0.99 9.40 -1.79
C VAL A 45 -0.47 9.05 -1.54
N PRO A 46 -1.03 9.37 -0.36
CA PRO A 46 -2.44 9.13 -0.08
C PRO A 46 -3.32 10.02 -0.95
N MET A 47 -4.30 9.42 -1.61
CA MET A 47 -5.32 10.15 -2.37
C MET A 47 -6.58 10.35 -1.51
N THR A 48 -6.80 9.47 -0.52
CA THR A 48 -7.90 9.54 0.45
C THR A 48 -7.36 9.79 1.87
N THR A 49 -8.07 10.60 2.66
CA THR A 49 -7.83 10.73 4.11
C THR A 49 -8.63 9.66 4.84
N GLY A 50 -7.99 8.87 5.71
CA GLY A 50 -8.65 7.75 6.38
C GLY A 50 -7.65 6.81 7.06
N ALA A 51 -8.18 5.77 7.70
CA ALA A 51 -7.38 4.83 8.48
C ALA A 51 -7.12 3.53 7.71
N LEU A 52 -5.88 3.03 7.76
CA LEU A 52 -5.51 1.70 7.31
C LEU A 52 -5.08 0.85 8.51
N THR A 53 -5.43 -0.43 8.49
CA THR A 53 -4.92 -1.44 9.43
C THR A 53 -3.82 -2.23 8.74
N LEU A 54 -2.66 -2.34 9.38
CA LEU A 54 -1.50 -3.07 8.88
C LEU A 54 -1.28 -4.29 9.77
N ILE A 55 -1.22 -5.47 9.17
CA ILE A 55 -0.85 -6.73 9.84
C ILE A 55 0.55 -7.11 9.38
N GLY A 56 1.54 -6.94 10.23
CA GLY A 56 2.95 -7.28 9.94
C GLY A 56 3.51 -8.32 10.93
N PRO A 57 4.81 -8.64 10.83
CA PRO A 57 5.45 -9.65 11.68
C PRO A 57 5.47 -9.25 13.17
N GLN A 58 5.36 -7.95 13.48
CA GLN A 58 5.29 -7.42 14.84
C GLN A 58 3.85 -7.29 15.38
N GLY A 59 2.86 -7.77 14.62
CA GLY A 59 1.45 -7.69 14.98
C GLY A 59 0.66 -6.66 14.19
N THR A 60 -0.50 -6.29 14.73
CA THR A 60 -1.46 -5.38 14.07
C THR A 60 -1.27 -3.94 14.54
N THR A 61 -1.23 -3.00 13.60
CA THR A 61 -1.19 -1.56 13.90
C THR A 61 -2.18 -0.79 13.04
N GLN A 62 -2.59 0.39 13.50
CA GLN A 62 -3.43 1.30 12.72
C GLN A 62 -2.60 2.54 12.31
N ARG A 63 -2.87 3.05 11.10
CA ARG A 63 -2.22 4.25 10.55
C ARG A 63 -3.27 5.18 9.96
N GLN A 64 -3.26 6.43 10.41
CA GLN A 64 -4.06 7.48 9.81
C GLN A 64 -3.26 8.13 8.68
N LEU A 65 -3.80 8.10 7.47
CA LEU A 65 -3.26 8.78 6.31
C LEU A 65 -4.08 10.05 6.04
N THR A 66 -3.41 11.05 5.48
CA THR A 66 -4.03 12.32 5.07
C THR A 66 -3.71 12.57 3.60
N THR A 67 -4.72 12.95 2.82
CA THR A 67 -4.58 13.24 1.39
C THR A 67 -3.41 14.20 1.14
N GLY A 68 -2.53 13.83 0.20
CA GLY A 68 -1.35 14.61 -0.17
C GLY A 68 -0.21 14.62 0.85
N ARG A 69 -0.36 14.00 2.03
CA ARG A 69 0.74 13.86 3.01
C ARG A 69 1.53 12.59 2.71
N THR A 70 2.50 12.77 1.81
CA THR A 70 3.42 11.72 1.36
C THR A 70 4.32 11.21 2.49
N TYR A 71 4.67 9.92 2.45
CA TYR A 71 5.71 9.36 3.29
C TYR A 71 6.55 8.31 2.55
N PHE A 72 7.73 8.04 3.09
CA PHE A 72 8.70 7.07 2.58
C PHE A 72 8.79 5.83 3.47
N ARG A 73 9.13 4.69 2.88
CA ARG A 73 9.48 3.44 3.55
C ARG A 73 10.63 2.76 2.81
N ASN A 74 11.51 2.12 3.57
CA ASN A 74 12.58 1.31 3.01
C ASN A 74 12.02 -0.01 2.44
N PHE A 75 12.78 -0.64 1.56
CA PHE A 75 12.58 -2.02 1.12
C PHE A 75 12.52 -3.00 2.30
N GLY A 76 11.93 -4.15 2.06
CA GLY A 76 11.83 -5.24 3.04
C GLY A 76 10.70 -5.10 4.05
N VAL A 77 9.87 -4.06 3.97
CA VAL A 77 8.62 -3.98 4.74
C VAL A 77 7.71 -5.13 4.36
N GLU A 78 7.17 -5.82 5.36
CA GLU A 78 6.20 -6.91 5.20
C GLU A 78 4.91 -6.58 5.94
N HIS A 79 3.78 -6.68 5.23
CA HIS A 79 2.46 -6.47 5.82
C HIS A 79 1.32 -6.96 4.91
N ASP A 80 0.15 -7.15 5.49
CA ASP A 80 -1.14 -7.00 4.81
C ASP A 80 -1.72 -5.61 5.17
N VAL A 81 -2.21 -4.88 4.17
CA VAL A 81 -2.81 -3.56 4.33
C VAL A 81 -4.32 -3.69 4.12
N ILE A 82 -5.09 -3.27 5.11
CA ILE A 82 -6.55 -3.42 5.14
C ILE A 82 -7.20 -2.04 5.25
N ASN A 83 -8.17 -1.78 4.39
CA ASN A 83 -9.01 -0.60 4.48
C ASN A 83 -10.00 -0.73 5.65
N ALA A 84 -9.77 0.03 6.71
CA ALA A 84 -10.60 0.05 7.92
C ALA A 84 -11.79 1.02 7.82
N ASN A 85 -11.98 1.68 6.67
CA ASN A 85 -13.01 2.69 6.48
C ASN A 85 -14.28 2.08 5.84
N PRO A 86 -15.46 2.70 6.04
CA PRO A 86 -16.70 2.30 5.37
C PRO A 86 -16.80 2.80 3.92
N PHE A 87 -15.74 3.41 3.38
CA PHE A 87 -15.66 3.99 2.04
C PHE A 87 -14.39 3.50 1.31
N GLU A 88 -14.31 3.77 0.01
CA GLU A 88 -13.15 3.43 -0.81
C GLU A 88 -11.90 4.23 -0.39
N PHE A 89 -10.78 3.53 -0.21
CA PHE A 89 -9.50 4.16 0.11
C PHE A 89 -8.54 4.02 -1.07
N VAL A 90 -7.89 5.12 -1.44
CA VAL A 90 -6.93 5.15 -2.55
C VAL A 90 -5.61 5.75 -2.11
N PHE A 91 -4.52 5.10 -2.53
CA PHE A 91 -3.19 5.70 -2.51
C PHE A 91 -2.43 5.33 -3.79
N VAL A 92 -1.45 6.16 -4.14
CA VAL A 92 -0.47 5.86 -5.18
C VAL A 92 0.83 5.49 -4.50
N GLU A 93 1.43 4.39 -4.93
CA GLU A 93 2.72 3.90 -4.47
C GLU A 93 3.73 4.00 -5.61
N THR A 94 4.89 4.59 -5.33
CA THR A 94 6.01 4.70 -6.26
C THR A 94 7.19 3.92 -5.70
N GLU A 95 7.43 2.74 -6.25
CA GLU A 95 8.59 1.89 -5.97
C GLU A 95 9.80 2.40 -6.76
N LEU A 96 10.93 2.57 -6.08
CA LEU A 96 12.19 3.03 -6.64
C LEU A 96 13.04 1.82 -7.02
N LYS A 97 13.10 1.53 -8.31
CA LYS A 97 13.97 0.47 -8.80
C LYS A 97 15.41 0.97 -8.76
N ASP A 98 16.33 0.09 -8.40
CA ASP A 98 17.75 0.35 -8.55
C ASP A 98 18.03 0.60 -10.04
N GLY A 99 18.13 1.89 -10.38
CA GLY A 99 18.52 2.32 -11.71
C GLY A 99 19.93 1.82 -11.94
N GLY A 100 20.08 0.85 -12.85
CA GLY A 100 21.38 0.38 -13.30
C GLY A 100 22.31 1.57 -13.59
N ALA A 101 23.51 1.50 -13.02
CA ALA A 101 24.66 2.40 -13.15
C ALA A 101 24.40 3.91 -12.93
N ARG A 102 25.10 4.47 -11.92
CA ARG A 102 25.55 5.87 -11.99
C ARG A 102 26.72 5.97 -12.96
#